data_AF-A0A015IFQ7-F1
#
_entry.id   AF-A0A015IFQ7-F1
#
_cell.length_a   1.000
_cell.length_b   1.000
_cell.length_c   1.000
_cell.angle_alpha   90.00
_cell.angle_beta   90.00
_cell.angle_gamma   90.00
#
_symmetry.space_group_name_H-M   'P 1'
#
loop_
_entity.id
_entity.type
_entity.pdbx_description
1 polymer ?
#
loop_
_entity_poly.entity_id
_entity_poly.type
_entity_poly.pdbx_seq_one_letter_code
_entity_poly.pdbx_strand_id
1 'polypeptide(L)'
;MFYVFLLQFFVISFSLTILVESATNARYAHVSALINDQLFIIGGQPTSFQLKGSNDVFYLDLKKSFNLQDPSLVDITRTSGMPLTISWASSTVVNKDGILIYGGYTWSLNSGNLDNGDNALYLFNATTKQWTIPTVSGAPPPKRREMKIVSDNNENIFIYGGIQLGENPQWYTDMNILDAQSEFRWELIQMKNSPTYPRADYTATMLPNGVIVYIGGRTRAVRDASILETELNIKQITLYDTKDATWYPMETSGELIDNRNSHSAVLTPDGKIIIYGGAQGPNLITASPSLAILDTSTSVYTWSVPTISSQFSPPPLILHTADLYGDYMIVAFGNVTNGATSPVEINSGIYMLDTKTFSWITSYTPNSTSPSDKNDPISIGIIIGIVCAIIVFLVVASIIGWIFYKRYRENNNIEHAIPTPGSGMDRVERDERDERDERDEFGGNRISNITSVTDNSNNENVRNSSTTDVTVISHSRPTSTYKSTSNYGSTPYVPSYTPPPYYTPHGGFTPKNPPYSTRN
;
A
#
# COMPACT_ATOMS: atom_id res chain seq x y z
N MET A 1 -1.28 27.74 -40.00
CA MET A 1 -1.79 28.29 -38.72
C MET A 1 -2.76 27.31 -38.04
N PHE A 2 -3.80 26.82 -38.74
CA PHE A 2 -4.79 25.87 -38.18
C PHE A 2 -4.18 24.56 -37.62
N TYR A 3 -3.17 23.99 -38.30
CA TYR A 3 -2.46 22.78 -37.86
C TYR A 3 -1.67 22.94 -36.55
N VAL A 4 -1.16 24.14 -36.26
CA VAL A 4 -0.37 24.41 -35.04
C VAL A 4 -1.30 24.50 -33.83
N PHE A 5 -2.48 25.11 -34.00
CA PHE A 5 -3.52 25.15 -32.97
C PHE A 5 -4.09 23.77 -32.66
N LEU A 6 -4.27 22.92 -33.66
CA LEU A 6 -4.76 21.55 -33.47
C LEU A 6 -3.72 20.69 -32.72
N LEU A 7 -2.44 20.84 -33.03
CA LEU A 7 -1.36 20.17 -32.33
C LEU A 7 -1.23 20.65 -30.88
N GLN A 8 -1.32 21.96 -30.62
CA GLN A 8 -1.32 22.51 -29.26
C GLN A 8 -2.55 22.11 -28.46
N PHE A 9 -3.74 22.07 -29.08
CA PHE A 9 -4.94 21.56 -28.43
C PHE A 9 -4.80 20.09 -28.07
N PHE A 10 -4.27 19.25 -28.96
CA PHE A 10 -3.99 17.85 -28.65
C PHE A 10 -2.91 17.68 -27.60
N VAL A 11 -1.82 18.46 -27.61
CA VAL A 11 -0.79 18.40 -26.57
C VAL A 11 -1.35 18.86 -25.22
N ILE A 12 -2.15 19.92 -25.17
CA ILE A 12 -2.77 20.41 -23.92
C ILE A 12 -3.84 19.43 -23.43
N SER A 13 -4.69 18.88 -24.32
CA SER A 13 -5.65 17.83 -23.95
C SER A 13 -4.95 16.56 -23.51
N PHE A 14 -3.84 16.15 -24.16
CA PHE A 14 -3.06 14.98 -23.75
C PHE A 14 -2.33 15.24 -22.42
N SER A 15 -1.93 16.49 -22.15
CA SER A 15 -1.37 16.92 -20.86
C SER A 15 -2.43 16.98 -19.75
N LEU A 16 -3.68 17.34 -20.07
CA LEU A 16 -4.80 17.33 -19.12
C LEU A 16 -5.38 15.93 -18.90
N THR A 17 -5.17 14.97 -19.82
CA THR A 17 -5.65 13.58 -19.66
C THR A 17 -4.65 12.65 -18.97
N ILE A 18 -3.49 13.16 -18.51
CA ILE A 18 -2.58 12.42 -17.60
C ILE A 18 -2.64 13.04 -16.21
N LEU A 19 -3.86 13.24 -15.72
CA LEU A 19 -4.20 13.12 -14.31
C LEU A 19 -5.26 12.03 -14.24
N VAL A 20 -4.87 10.81 -14.59
CA VAL A 20 -5.56 9.66 -14.01
C VAL A 20 -5.13 9.68 -12.55
N GLU A 21 -5.94 10.37 -11.74
CA GLU A 21 -5.93 10.18 -10.29
C GLU A 21 -5.84 8.68 -10.03
N SER A 22 -4.79 8.29 -9.31
CA SER A 22 -4.54 6.92 -8.92
C SER A 22 -5.74 6.47 -8.11
N ALA A 23 -6.70 5.79 -8.74
CA ALA A 23 -7.74 5.05 -8.05
C ALA A 23 -7.05 4.21 -6.97
N THR A 24 -7.47 4.36 -5.72
CA THR A 24 -6.90 3.62 -4.59
C THR A 24 -7.04 2.13 -4.88
N ASN A 25 -5.94 1.48 -5.29
CA ASN A 25 -5.98 0.07 -5.62
C ASN A 25 -6.29 -0.72 -4.34
N ALA A 26 -7.46 -1.36 -4.33
CA ALA A 26 -7.91 -2.25 -3.28
C ALA A 26 -6.79 -3.24 -2.92
N ARG A 27 -6.58 -3.51 -1.63
CA ARG A 27 -5.53 -4.45 -1.19
C ARG A 27 -5.79 -5.06 0.17
N TYR A 28 -5.04 -6.11 0.49
CA TYR A 28 -5.00 -6.67 1.84
C TYR A 28 -3.59 -7.18 2.15
N ALA A 29 -3.34 -7.51 3.42
CA ALA A 29 -2.04 -7.98 3.90
C ALA A 29 -0.86 -7.05 3.54
N HIS A 30 -1.14 -5.75 3.44
CA HIS A 30 -0.13 -4.70 3.36
C HIS A 30 0.39 -4.38 4.75
N VAL A 31 1.49 -3.64 4.81
CA VAL A 31 1.92 -3.01 6.05
C VAL A 31 1.55 -1.53 6.03
N SER A 32 1.29 -0.98 7.20
CA SER A 32 1.17 0.46 7.40
C SER A 32 2.07 0.92 8.52
N ALA A 33 2.44 2.19 8.46
CA ALA A 33 3.17 2.84 9.53
C ALA A 33 2.89 4.34 9.50
N LEU A 34 2.45 4.87 10.63
CA LEU A 34 2.29 6.29 10.85
C LEU A 34 3.61 6.91 11.35
N ILE A 35 4.15 7.84 10.59
CA ILE A 35 5.38 8.57 10.93
C ILE A 35 5.37 9.95 10.28
N ASN A 36 5.83 10.98 10.99
CA ASN A 36 5.90 12.36 10.47
C ASN A 36 4.57 12.89 9.88
N ASP A 37 3.45 12.60 10.55
CA ASP A 37 2.07 12.94 10.11
C ASP A 37 1.69 12.35 8.74
N GLN A 38 2.39 11.30 8.32
CA GLN A 38 2.12 10.55 7.09
C GLN A 38 1.83 9.10 7.47
N LEU A 39 0.67 8.61 7.04
CA LEU A 39 0.36 7.19 7.13
C LEU A 39 0.84 6.52 5.84
N PHE A 40 1.98 5.82 5.92
CA PHE A 40 2.49 5.03 4.80
C PHE A 40 1.77 3.71 4.71
N ILE A 41 1.59 3.25 3.48
CA ILE A 41 0.97 1.99 3.12
C ILE A 41 1.86 1.35 2.07
N ILE A 42 2.36 0.16 2.38
CA ILE A 42 3.44 -0.49 1.62
C ILE A 42 3.05 -1.93 1.30
N GLY A 43 3.17 -2.28 0.01
CA GLY A 43 2.92 -3.62 -0.50
C GLY A 43 1.48 -4.10 -0.30
N GLY A 44 1.31 -5.37 0.07
CA GLY A 44 0.03 -6.07 0.11
C GLY A 44 -0.38 -6.63 -1.24
N GLN A 45 -1.50 -7.36 -1.27
CA GLN A 45 -2.01 -7.99 -2.47
C GLN A 45 -3.13 -7.18 -3.09
N PRO A 46 -2.99 -6.73 -4.35
CA PRO A 46 -4.04 -5.97 -5.02
C PRO A 46 -5.13 -6.87 -5.65
N THR A 47 -4.88 -8.18 -5.74
CA THR A 47 -5.80 -9.15 -6.33
C THR A 47 -5.78 -10.44 -5.52
N SER A 48 -6.91 -11.16 -5.50
CA SER A 48 -7.07 -12.40 -4.74
C SER A 48 -6.56 -13.65 -5.47
N PHE A 49 -6.28 -13.55 -6.77
CA PHE A 49 -5.92 -14.69 -7.62
C PHE A 49 -4.42 -14.96 -7.71
N GLN A 50 -3.58 -14.05 -7.25
CA GLN A 50 -2.13 -14.22 -7.24
C GLN A 50 -1.60 -14.10 -5.82
N LEU A 51 -0.74 -15.05 -5.43
CA LEU A 51 0.00 -14.93 -4.17
C LEU A 51 1.02 -13.80 -4.20
N LYS A 52 1.27 -13.18 -5.36
CA LYS A 52 2.26 -12.11 -5.50
C LYS A 52 1.75 -10.82 -4.86
N GLY A 53 2.49 -10.32 -3.87
CA GLY A 53 2.27 -8.99 -3.32
C GLY A 53 2.56 -7.88 -4.33
N SER A 54 2.51 -6.65 -3.85
CA SER A 54 2.84 -5.43 -4.58
C SER A 54 4.13 -4.81 -4.05
N ASN A 55 4.78 -3.98 -4.86
CA ASN A 55 5.87 -3.11 -4.42
C ASN A 55 5.42 -1.66 -4.18
N ASP A 56 4.12 -1.41 -4.19
CA ASP A 56 3.56 -0.07 -4.03
C ASP A 56 4.00 0.57 -2.72
N VAL A 57 4.27 1.87 -2.78
CA VAL A 57 4.50 2.73 -1.64
C VAL A 57 3.71 4.02 -1.87
N PHE A 58 2.71 4.24 -1.03
CA PHE A 58 1.94 5.46 -1.01
C PHE A 58 1.69 5.89 0.42
N TYR A 59 1.28 7.14 0.60
CA TYR A 59 0.95 7.65 1.93
C TYR A 59 -0.24 8.60 1.91
N LEU A 60 -0.94 8.65 3.05
CA LEU A 60 -1.94 9.65 3.35
C LEU A 60 -1.30 10.80 4.14
N ASP A 61 -1.43 12.02 3.64
CA ASP A 61 -0.89 13.24 4.26
C ASP A 61 -1.90 13.80 5.28
N LEU A 62 -1.66 13.53 6.56
CA LEU A 62 -2.58 13.87 7.64
C LEU A 62 -2.44 15.33 8.11
N LYS A 63 -1.64 16.15 7.41
CA LYS A 63 -1.64 17.61 7.55
C LYS A 63 -2.67 18.29 6.64
N LYS A 64 -3.32 17.54 5.76
CA LYS A 64 -4.33 18.05 4.83
C LYS A 64 -5.71 17.54 5.21
N SER A 65 -6.72 18.34 4.89
CA SER A 65 -8.11 17.88 4.94
C SER A 65 -8.41 16.99 3.73
N PHE A 66 -9.23 15.96 3.92
CA PHE A 66 -9.65 15.05 2.85
C PHE A 66 -11.01 14.42 3.13
N ASN A 67 -11.67 13.92 2.09
CA ASN A 67 -12.86 13.09 2.19
C ASN A 67 -12.43 11.62 2.27
N LEU A 68 -13.09 10.81 3.12
CA LEU A 68 -12.74 9.39 3.29
C LEU A 68 -13.31 8.48 2.19
N GLN A 69 -14.27 8.95 1.40
CA GLN A 69 -14.73 8.25 0.20
C GLN A 69 -13.72 8.35 -0.95
N ASP A 70 -12.86 9.37 -0.92
CA ASP A 70 -11.81 9.58 -1.91
C ASP A 70 -10.60 10.25 -1.24
N PRO A 71 -9.85 9.49 -0.41
CA PRO A 71 -8.68 10.02 0.26
C PRO A 71 -7.58 10.25 -0.79
N SER A 72 -7.11 11.48 -0.92
CA SER A 72 -6.04 11.85 -1.85
C SER A 72 -4.69 11.26 -1.43
N LEU A 73 -4.48 9.97 -1.71
CA LEU A 73 -3.22 9.26 -1.45
C LEU A 73 -2.13 9.76 -2.38
N VAL A 74 -0.94 9.95 -1.83
CA VAL A 74 0.25 10.32 -2.60
C VAL A 74 1.02 9.04 -2.95
N ASP A 75 0.96 8.65 -4.22
CA ASP A 75 1.71 7.51 -4.75
C ASP A 75 3.15 7.90 -5.08
N ILE A 76 4.10 7.27 -4.38
CA ILE A 76 5.54 7.45 -4.60
C ILE A 76 6.21 6.18 -5.12
N THR A 77 5.44 5.19 -5.59
CA THR A 77 5.93 3.88 -6.04
C THR A 77 6.97 4.02 -7.16
N ARG A 78 6.78 4.97 -8.09
CA ARG A 78 7.73 5.19 -9.19
C ARG A 78 9.11 5.67 -8.75
N THR A 79 9.18 6.44 -7.67
CA THR A 79 10.44 7.03 -7.19
C THR A 79 11.02 6.30 -5.99
N SER A 80 10.17 5.63 -5.22
CA SER A 80 10.46 5.12 -3.87
C SER A 80 9.79 3.76 -3.59
N GLY A 81 9.39 3.04 -4.64
CA GLY A 81 8.77 1.73 -4.53
C GLY A 81 9.66 0.72 -3.78
N MET A 82 9.02 -0.24 -3.12
CA MET A 82 9.73 -1.34 -2.45
C MET A 82 10.62 -2.06 -3.48
N PRO A 83 11.86 -2.45 -3.15
CA PRO A 83 12.78 -3.11 -4.08
C PRO A 83 12.34 -4.52 -4.51
N LEU A 84 11.25 -5.01 -3.94
CA LEU A 84 10.61 -6.30 -4.20
C LEU A 84 9.10 -6.16 -4.00
N THR A 85 8.31 -7.15 -4.42
CA THR A 85 6.90 -7.17 -4.04
C THR A 85 6.71 -7.92 -2.73
N ILE A 86 5.83 -7.44 -1.84
CA ILE A 86 5.69 -7.95 -0.48
C ILE A 86 4.23 -8.04 0.00
N SER A 87 3.91 -9.04 0.79
CA SER A 87 2.62 -9.16 1.51
C SER A 87 2.75 -10.02 2.79
N TRP A 88 1.82 -9.86 3.73
CA TRP A 88 1.83 -10.49 5.07
C TRP A 88 3.11 -10.27 5.87
N ALA A 89 3.82 -9.18 5.60
CA ALA A 89 4.90 -8.71 6.44
C ALA A 89 4.35 -7.96 7.65
N SER A 90 5.23 -7.58 8.58
CA SER A 90 4.90 -6.69 9.67
C SER A 90 5.85 -5.51 9.69
N SER A 91 5.38 -4.38 10.20
CA SER A 91 6.15 -3.14 10.30
C SER A 91 6.14 -2.60 11.72
N THR A 92 7.20 -1.88 12.05
CA THR A 92 7.26 -0.96 13.19
C THR A 92 8.08 0.27 12.82
N VAL A 93 7.87 1.37 13.54
CA VAL A 93 8.67 2.59 13.40
C VAL A 93 9.92 2.47 14.28
N VAL A 94 11.07 2.89 13.72
CA VAL A 94 12.39 2.93 14.36
C VAL A 94 13.09 4.23 14.00
N ASN A 95 14.07 4.66 14.80
CA ASN A 95 15.01 5.73 14.43
C ASN A 95 14.37 7.06 13.96
N LYS A 96 13.30 7.53 14.63
CA LYS A 96 12.48 8.74 14.34
C LYS A 96 11.84 8.85 12.94
N ASP A 97 12.51 8.36 11.90
CA ASP A 97 12.19 8.49 10.48
C ASP A 97 12.21 7.14 9.74
N GLY A 98 12.46 6.01 10.43
CA GLY A 98 12.56 4.69 9.83
C GLY A 98 11.28 3.88 9.96
N ILE A 99 10.85 3.25 8.88
CA ILE A 99 9.85 2.17 8.89
C ILE A 99 10.59 0.87 8.63
N LEU A 100 10.74 0.05 9.67
CA LEU A 100 11.32 -1.27 9.54
C LEU A 100 10.22 -2.27 9.19
N ILE A 101 10.45 -3.07 8.15
CA ILE A 101 9.58 -4.15 7.72
C ILE A 101 10.32 -5.47 7.93
N TYR A 102 9.64 -6.43 8.55
CA TYR A 102 10.12 -7.79 8.76
C TYR A 102 9.17 -8.83 8.15
N GLY A 103 9.76 -9.81 7.46
CA GLY A 103 9.09 -11.03 7.06
C GLY A 103 8.21 -10.89 5.82
N GLY A 104 7.08 -11.59 5.83
CA GLY A 104 6.13 -11.67 4.72
C GLY A 104 6.60 -12.54 3.57
N TYR A 105 5.71 -12.75 2.61
CA TYR A 105 6.09 -13.31 1.33
C TYR A 105 6.67 -12.20 0.45
N THR A 106 7.83 -12.47 -0.15
CA THR A 106 8.49 -11.52 -1.05
C THR A 106 8.76 -12.14 -2.41
N TRP A 107 8.69 -11.34 -3.47
CA TRP A 107 9.06 -11.76 -4.82
C TRP A 107 9.99 -10.74 -5.47
N SER A 108 11.00 -11.23 -6.18
CA SER A 108 11.88 -10.38 -6.97
C SER A 108 11.10 -9.66 -8.07
N LEU A 109 11.33 -8.35 -8.23
CA LEU A 109 10.77 -7.57 -9.34
C LEU A 109 11.35 -8.02 -10.69
N ASN A 110 12.61 -8.43 -10.72
CA ASN A 110 13.32 -8.77 -11.96
C ASN A 110 12.94 -10.16 -12.48
N SER A 111 13.02 -11.18 -11.63
CA SER A 111 12.76 -12.57 -12.04
C SER A 111 11.30 -12.98 -11.85
N GLY A 112 10.55 -12.27 -11.01
CA GLY A 112 9.20 -12.67 -10.61
C GLY A 112 9.14 -13.89 -9.68
N ASN A 113 10.29 -14.48 -9.33
CA ASN A 113 10.38 -15.65 -8.47
C ASN A 113 10.22 -15.27 -6.99
N LEU A 114 9.77 -16.26 -6.20
CA LEU A 114 9.72 -16.15 -4.74
C LEU A 114 11.13 -15.90 -4.21
N ASP A 115 11.26 -14.86 -3.39
CA ASP A 115 12.51 -14.52 -2.73
C ASP A 115 12.63 -15.32 -1.43
N ASN A 116 13.29 -16.47 -1.59
CA ASN A 116 13.66 -17.39 -0.51
C ASN A 116 14.96 -16.98 0.19
N GLY A 117 15.47 -15.76 -0.03
CA GLY A 117 16.65 -15.28 0.66
C GLY A 117 16.43 -15.20 2.18
N ASP A 118 17.53 -15.33 2.93
CA ASP A 118 17.53 -15.20 4.40
C ASP A 118 17.22 -13.75 4.85
N ASN A 119 17.31 -12.79 3.93
CA ASN A 119 17.00 -11.39 4.20
C ASN A 119 15.49 -11.19 4.36
N ALA A 120 15.08 -10.98 5.62
CA ALA A 120 13.71 -10.66 5.99
C ALA A 120 13.51 -9.19 6.37
N LEU A 121 14.57 -8.37 6.40
CA LEU A 121 14.54 -6.99 6.90
C LEU A 121 14.72 -5.95 5.80
N TYR A 122 13.83 -4.95 5.80
CA TYR A 122 13.89 -3.81 4.91
C TYR A 122 13.59 -2.55 5.71
N LEU A 123 14.38 -1.49 5.50
CA LEU A 123 14.23 -0.22 6.19
C LEU A 123 13.94 0.88 5.18
N PHE A 124 12.76 1.50 5.31
CA PHE A 124 12.38 2.67 4.55
C PHE A 124 12.60 3.94 5.37
N ASN A 125 13.38 4.88 4.85
CA ASN A 125 13.51 6.19 5.47
C ASN A 125 12.37 7.11 4.98
N ALA A 126 11.46 7.48 5.87
CA ALA A 126 10.29 8.29 5.56
C ALA A 126 10.62 9.74 5.18
N THR A 127 11.80 10.24 5.54
CA THR A 127 12.25 11.60 5.19
C THR A 127 12.89 11.64 3.81
N THR A 128 13.86 10.76 3.54
CA THR A 128 14.57 10.70 2.25
C THR A 128 13.83 9.88 1.19
N LYS A 129 12.82 9.10 1.60
CA LYS A 129 12.06 8.14 0.78
C LYS A 129 12.94 7.07 0.14
N GLN A 130 14.01 6.66 0.83
CA GLN A 130 14.97 5.68 0.32
C GLN A 130 14.88 4.37 1.09
N TRP A 131 15.11 3.27 0.38
CA TRP A 131 15.21 1.93 0.95
C TRP A 131 16.65 1.57 1.26
N THR A 132 16.84 0.90 2.39
CA THR A 132 18.10 0.28 2.77
C THR A 132 17.83 -1.12 3.31
N ILE A 133 18.83 -1.99 3.22
CA ILE A 133 18.82 -3.29 3.89
C ILE A 133 19.78 -3.14 5.08
N PRO A 134 19.29 -3.18 6.32
CA PRO A 134 20.16 -3.12 7.49
C PRO A 134 21.19 -4.24 7.46
N THR A 135 22.44 -3.91 7.80
CA THR A 135 23.45 -4.93 8.08
C THR A 135 23.12 -5.49 9.46
N VAL A 136 22.92 -6.80 9.56
CA VAL A 136 22.56 -7.45 10.82
C VAL A 136 23.68 -8.31 11.35
N SER A 137 23.74 -8.43 12.68
CA SER A 137 24.62 -9.36 13.38
C SER A 137 23.80 -10.31 14.26
N GLY A 138 24.44 -11.37 14.78
CA GLY A 138 23.73 -12.42 15.52
C GLY A 138 23.06 -13.46 14.61
N ALA A 139 22.25 -14.33 15.19
CA ALA A 139 21.56 -15.39 14.47
C ALA A 139 20.13 -14.92 14.09
N PRO A 140 19.84 -14.64 12.81
CA PRO A 140 18.52 -14.21 12.41
C PRO A 140 17.50 -15.35 12.55
N PRO A 141 16.26 -15.05 12.96
CA PRO A 141 15.18 -16.03 12.89
C PRO A 141 14.84 -16.39 11.44
N PRO A 142 14.25 -17.58 11.20
CA PRO A 142 13.67 -17.89 9.91
C PRO A 142 12.63 -16.84 9.52
N LYS A 143 12.55 -16.51 8.23
CA LYS A 143 11.55 -15.60 7.68
C LYS A 143 10.12 -16.10 7.96
N ARG A 144 9.28 -15.20 8.48
CA ARG A 144 7.91 -15.52 8.94
C ARG A 144 6.90 -14.57 8.33
N ARG A 145 5.64 -14.98 8.37
CA ARG A 145 4.47 -14.15 8.06
C ARG A 145 3.41 -14.26 9.15
N GLU A 146 2.35 -13.47 9.00
CA GLU A 146 1.14 -13.56 9.85
C GLU A 146 1.46 -13.31 11.33
N MET A 147 2.36 -12.36 11.58
CA MET A 147 2.79 -11.91 12.90
C MET A 147 2.66 -10.38 13.03
N LYS A 148 2.64 -9.89 14.27
CA LYS A 148 2.76 -8.46 14.57
C LYS A 148 4.04 -8.20 15.37
N ILE A 149 4.96 -7.43 14.78
CA ILE A 149 6.15 -6.94 15.48
C ILE A 149 5.81 -5.65 16.24
N VAL A 150 6.47 -5.44 17.37
CA VAL A 150 6.36 -4.22 18.18
C VAL A 150 7.74 -3.78 18.65
N SER A 151 7.96 -2.48 18.81
CA SER A 151 9.18 -1.93 19.39
C SER A 151 8.94 -1.31 20.76
N ASP A 152 9.96 -1.35 21.62
CA ASP A 152 10.00 -0.53 22.84
C ASP A 152 10.69 0.83 22.59
N ASN A 153 10.78 1.65 23.64
CA ASN A 153 11.43 2.96 23.59
C ASN A 153 12.96 2.91 23.41
N ASN A 154 13.57 1.74 23.60
CA ASN A 154 14.99 1.51 23.36
C ASN A 154 15.23 0.91 21.97
N GLU A 155 14.20 0.87 21.11
CA GLU A 155 14.24 0.27 19.78
C GLU A 155 14.59 -1.23 19.77
N ASN A 156 14.26 -1.95 20.86
CA ASN A 156 14.20 -3.41 20.83
C ASN A 156 12.92 -3.83 20.12
N ILE A 157 13.05 -4.67 19.11
CA ILE A 157 11.92 -5.13 18.29
C ILE A 157 11.61 -6.57 18.62
N PHE A 158 10.40 -6.80 19.13
CA PHE A 158 9.95 -8.11 19.61
C PHE A 158 9.19 -8.84 18.50
N ILE A 159 9.66 -10.03 18.15
CA ILE A 159 9.12 -10.87 17.09
C ILE A 159 8.75 -12.22 17.68
N TYR A 160 7.45 -12.41 17.92
CA TYR A 160 6.92 -13.62 18.53
C TYR A 160 6.14 -14.47 17.51
N GLY A 161 6.28 -15.79 17.58
CA GLY A 161 5.46 -16.71 16.79
C GLY A 161 5.52 -16.44 15.28
N GLY A 162 4.38 -16.48 14.61
CA GLY A 162 4.26 -16.42 13.16
C GLY A 162 4.46 -17.77 12.49
N ILE A 163 4.40 -17.76 11.16
CA ILE A 163 4.40 -18.97 10.33
C ILE A 163 5.49 -18.89 9.26
N GLN A 164 6.22 -19.98 9.05
CA GLN A 164 7.26 -20.07 8.01
C GLN A 164 6.66 -19.95 6.61
N LEU A 165 7.42 -19.41 5.65
CA LEU A 165 7.05 -19.46 4.24
C LEU A 165 7.07 -20.90 3.69
N GLY A 166 6.18 -21.21 2.73
CA GLY A 166 6.15 -22.49 2.01
C GLY A 166 4.89 -23.34 2.22
N GLU A 167 4.82 -24.48 1.51
CA GLU A 167 3.64 -25.34 1.42
C GLU A 167 3.30 -26.09 2.72
N ASN A 168 4.30 -26.44 3.52
CA ASN A 168 4.13 -27.11 4.80
C ASN A 168 4.76 -26.27 5.91
N PRO A 169 4.14 -25.14 6.25
CA PRO A 169 4.84 -24.15 7.03
C PRO A 169 4.94 -24.59 8.50
N GLN A 170 6.13 -24.40 9.07
CA GLN A 170 6.33 -24.50 10.51
C GLN A 170 5.66 -23.30 11.21
N TRP A 171 5.01 -23.59 12.33
CA TRP A 171 4.41 -22.59 13.20
C TRP A 171 5.32 -22.39 14.42
N TYR A 172 5.53 -21.14 14.82
CA TYR A 172 6.52 -20.79 15.82
C TYR A 172 5.93 -20.43 17.18
N THR A 173 6.68 -20.74 18.24
CA THR A 173 6.40 -20.42 19.66
C THR A 173 7.51 -19.59 20.31
N ASP A 174 8.57 -19.30 19.58
CA ASP A 174 9.73 -18.57 20.07
C ASP A 174 9.54 -17.05 19.92
N MET A 175 10.37 -16.30 20.65
CA MET A 175 10.51 -14.86 20.53
C MET A 175 11.95 -14.52 20.19
N ASN A 176 12.12 -13.66 19.18
CA ASN A 176 13.40 -13.09 18.79
C ASN A 176 13.35 -11.59 19.03
N ILE A 177 14.45 -11.01 19.48
CA ILE A 177 14.59 -9.57 19.65
C ILE A 177 15.65 -9.07 18.68
N LEU A 178 15.35 -7.96 18.03
CA LEU A 178 16.30 -7.21 17.23
C LEU A 178 16.58 -5.87 17.91
N ASP A 179 17.81 -5.65 18.37
CA ASP A 179 18.28 -4.34 18.84
C ASP A 179 18.53 -3.44 17.63
N ALA A 180 17.60 -2.53 17.36
CA ALA A 180 17.71 -1.56 16.25
C ALA A 180 18.40 -0.24 16.65
N GLN A 181 18.77 -0.05 17.91
CA GLN A 181 19.44 1.15 18.40
C GLN A 181 20.94 1.14 18.10
N SER A 182 21.60 0.00 18.31
CA SER A 182 23.06 -0.08 18.23
C SER A 182 23.53 -0.45 16.82
N GLU A 183 23.19 -1.66 16.33
CA GLU A 183 23.74 -2.21 15.08
C GLU A 183 22.83 -3.28 14.42
N PHE A 184 21.51 -3.27 14.66
CA PHE A 184 20.58 -4.31 14.19
C PHE A 184 21.05 -5.73 14.56
N ARG A 185 21.18 -5.99 15.87
CA ARG A 185 21.67 -7.26 16.39
C ARG A 185 20.53 -8.19 16.81
N TRP A 186 20.54 -9.40 16.28
CA TRP A 186 19.59 -10.45 16.67
C TRP A 186 19.99 -11.11 17.99
N GLU A 187 19.02 -11.21 18.88
CA GLU A 187 19.12 -11.88 20.16
C GLU A 187 17.97 -12.88 20.34
N LEU A 188 18.34 -14.12 20.64
CA LEU A 188 17.38 -15.12 21.08
C LEU A 188 17.25 -15.04 22.60
N ILE A 189 16.05 -14.75 23.09
CA ILE A 189 15.78 -14.69 24.53
C ILE A 189 15.21 -16.00 25.03
N GLN A 190 15.78 -16.50 26.13
CA GLN A 190 15.14 -17.53 26.93
C GLN A 190 13.97 -16.91 27.71
N MET A 191 12.77 -17.18 27.24
CA MET A 191 11.54 -16.70 27.85
C MET A 191 11.16 -17.55 29.05
N LYS A 192 10.70 -16.91 30.13
CA LYS A 192 10.07 -17.61 31.25
C LYS A 192 8.58 -17.77 30.99
N ASN A 193 8.04 -18.96 31.27
CA ASN A 193 6.60 -19.27 31.15
C ASN A 193 6.01 -19.06 29.74
N SER A 194 6.83 -19.17 28.69
CA SER A 194 6.36 -18.97 27.31
C SER A 194 5.18 -19.88 26.96
N PRO A 195 4.19 -19.37 26.20
CA PRO A 195 3.11 -20.22 25.70
C PRO A 195 3.65 -21.42 24.92
N THR A 196 3.06 -22.60 25.15
CA THR A 196 3.50 -23.86 24.52
C THR A 196 2.84 -24.10 23.16
N TYR A 197 1.96 -23.22 22.73
CA TYR A 197 1.21 -23.31 21.49
C TYR A 197 1.62 -22.17 20.55
N PRO A 198 1.77 -22.43 19.25
CA PRO A 198 2.18 -21.40 18.32
C PRO A 198 1.06 -20.40 18.08
N ARG A 199 1.41 -19.22 17.56
CA ARG A 199 0.43 -18.15 17.32
C ARG A 199 0.68 -17.44 16.00
N ALA A 200 -0.39 -17.17 15.25
CA ALA A 200 -0.39 -16.36 14.03
C ALA A 200 -1.68 -15.54 13.92
N ASP A 201 -1.69 -14.54 13.03
CA ASP A 201 -2.82 -13.62 12.74
C ASP A 201 -3.42 -12.95 13.98
N TYR A 202 -2.56 -12.69 14.97
CA TYR A 202 -2.88 -12.03 16.22
C TYR A 202 -2.47 -10.55 16.16
N THR A 203 -2.95 -9.76 17.12
CA THR A 203 -2.43 -8.40 17.36
C THR A 203 -1.51 -8.38 18.56
N ALA A 204 -0.46 -7.56 18.49
CA ALA A 204 0.44 -7.27 19.59
C ALA A 204 0.53 -5.77 19.79
N THR A 205 0.42 -5.33 21.04
CA THR A 205 0.40 -3.92 21.40
C THR A 205 1.34 -3.69 22.59
N MET A 206 2.34 -2.84 22.42
CA MET A 206 3.27 -2.43 23.48
C MET A 206 2.61 -1.36 24.35
N LEU A 207 2.45 -1.62 25.65
CA LEU A 207 1.98 -0.63 26.62
C LEU A 207 3.15 0.24 27.13
N PRO A 208 2.88 1.47 27.61
CA PRO A 208 3.93 2.38 28.09
C PRO A 208 4.74 1.84 29.29
N ASN A 209 4.19 0.85 30.00
CA ASN A 209 4.85 0.22 31.14
C ASN A 209 5.85 -0.89 30.74
N GLY A 210 5.99 -1.20 29.45
CA GLY A 210 6.86 -2.27 28.93
C GLY A 210 6.19 -3.64 28.84
N VAL A 211 4.86 -3.72 28.99
CA VAL A 211 4.11 -4.96 28.79
C VAL A 211 3.58 -5.03 27.36
N ILE A 212 3.84 -6.12 26.66
CA ILE A 212 3.23 -6.42 25.36
C ILE A 212 1.97 -7.24 25.57
N VAL A 213 0.84 -6.76 25.04
CA VAL A 213 -0.45 -7.45 25.10
C VAL A 213 -0.68 -8.18 23.77
N TYR A 214 -0.82 -9.50 23.83
CA TYR A 214 -1.09 -10.33 22.64
C TYR A 214 -2.55 -10.80 22.63
N ILE A 215 -3.33 -10.33 21.65
CA ILE A 215 -4.79 -10.55 21.57
C ILE A 215 -5.14 -11.42 20.37
N GLY A 216 -5.96 -12.44 20.62
CA GLY A 216 -6.53 -13.33 19.60
C GLY A 216 -5.49 -14.04 18.74
N GLY A 217 -5.85 -14.21 17.47
CA GLY A 217 -5.11 -15.00 16.49
C GLY A 217 -5.55 -16.45 16.47
N ARG A 218 -4.83 -17.25 15.69
CA ARG A 218 -5.03 -18.68 15.57
C ARG A 218 -3.80 -19.44 16.03
N THR A 219 -4.03 -20.68 16.38
CA THR A 219 -3.00 -21.65 16.76
C THR A 219 -3.19 -22.93 15.99
N ARG A 220 -2.13 -23.73 15.92
CA ARG A 220 -2.14 -25.06 15.34
C ARG A 220 -1.88 -26.08 16.43
N ALA A 221 -2.89 -26.87 16.77
CA ALA A 221 -2.79 -27.96 17.73
C ALA A 221 -2.70 -29.30 17.00
N VAL A 222 -1.85 -30.20 17.48
CA VAL A 222 -1.84 -31.61 17.07
C VAL A 222 -2.66 -32.38 18.10
N ARG A 223 -3.79 -32.96 17.69
CA ARG A 223 -4.56 -33.91 18.51
C ARG A 223 -4.74 -35.21 17.75
N ASP A 224 -4.37 -36.33 18.35
CA ASP A 224 -4.60 -37.68 17.80
C ASP A 224 -4.17 -37.83 16.34
N ALA A 225 -2.98 -37.32 16.02
CA ALA A 225 -2.40 -37.26 14.67
C ALA A 225 -3.15 -36.37 13.64
N SER A 226 -4.22 -35.68 14.04
CA SER A 226 -4.87 -34.62 13.27
C SER A 226 -4.29 -33.25 13.62
N ILE A 227 -4.04 -32.43 12.59
CA ILE A 227 -3.65 -31.03 12.73
C ILE A 227 -4.93 -30.20 12.67
N LEU A 228 -5.25 -29.50 13.76
CA LEU A 228 -6.39 -28.60 13.83
C LEU A 228 -5.89 -27.17 14.01
N GLU A 229 -6.21 -26.32 13.06
CA GLU A 229 -6.09 -24.87 13.21
C GLU A 229 -7.36 -24.35 13.89
N THR A 230 -7.19 -23.52 14.93
CA THR A 230 -8.30 -22.97 15.71
C THR A 230 -7.94 -21.61 16.27
N GLU A 231 -8.93 -20.76 16.49
CA GLU A 231 -8.75 -19.47 17.12
C GLU A 231 -8.35 -19.62 18.59
N LEU A 232 -7.49 -18.70 19.05
CA LEU A 232 -7.21 -18.55 20.46
C LEU A 232 -8.38 -17.88 21.17
N ASN A 233 -8.61 -18.30 22.41
CA ASN A 233 -9.64 -17.72 23.27
C ASN A 233 -9.28 -16.26 23.59
N ILE A 234 -10.07 -15.32 23.09
CA ILE A 234 -9.83 -13.89 23.27
C ILE A 234 -9.99 -13.43 24.72
N LYS A 235 -10.64 -14.24 25.57
CA LYS A 235 -10.68 -13.97 27.00
C LYS A 235 -9.38 -14.31 27.73
N GLN A 236 -8.59 -15.21 27.15
CA GLN A 236 -7.34 -15.72 27.72
C GLN A 236 -6.16 -15.11 26.96
N ILE A 237 -5.89 -13.84 27.22
CA ILE A 237 -4.79 -13.15 26.55
C ILE A 237 -3.46 -13.49 27.23
N THR A 238 -2.37 -13.27 26.51
CA THR A 238 -1.03 -13.47 27.07
C THR A 238 -0.30 -12.14 27.07
N LEU A 239 0.33 -11.83 28.20
CA LEU A 239 1.12 -10.65 28.42
C LEU A 239 2.59 -11.05 28.44
N TYR A 240 3.46 -10.24 27.86
CA TYR A 240 4.91 -10.38 28.01
C TYR A 240 5.48 -9.12 28.67
N ASP A 241 6.11 -9.27 29.83
CA ASP A 241 6.82 -8.18 30.48
C ASP A 241 8.27 -8.15 29.97
N THR A 242 8.63 -7.07 29.26
CA THR A 242 9.96 -6.93 28.66
C THR A 242 11.06 -6.70 29.70
N LYS A 243 10.71 -6.29 30.93
CA LYS A 243 11.69 -5.98 32.00
C LYS A 243 12.25 -7.22 32.67
N ASP A 244 11.43 -8.25 32.84
CA ASP A 244 11.84 -9.51 33.49
C ASP A 244 11.85 -10.72 32.54
N ALA A 245 11.50 -10.49 31.27
CA ALA A 245 11.43 -11.47 30.18
C ALA A 245 10.47 -12.64 30.48
N THR A 246 9.35 -12.36 31.13
CA THR A 246 8.37 -13.35 31.57
C THR A 246 7.02 -13.18 30.90
N TRP A 247 6.42 -14.30 30.54
CA TRP A 247 5.03 -14.35 30.08
C TRP A 247 4.06 -14.56 31.24
N TYR A 248 2.95 -13.86 31.18
CA TYR A 248 1.87 -13.96 32.15
C TYR A 248 0.53 -14.25 31.44
N PRO A 249 -0.22 -15.27 31.87
CA PRO A 249 -1.60 -15.42 31.42
C PRO A 249 -2.47 -14.32 32.04
N MET A 250 -3.44 -13.82 31.28
CA MET A 250 -4.42 -12.85 31.75
C MET A 250 -5.82 -13.31 31.33
N GLU A 251 -6.65 -13.60 32.32
CA GLU A 251 -8.07 -13.84 32.16
C GLU A 251 -8.80 -12.50 32.20
N THR A 252 -9.32 -12.07 31.06
CA THR A 252 -10.07 -10.82 30.94
C THR A 252 -11.51 -10.97 31.44
N SER A 253 -12.11 -9.87 31.85
CA SER A 253 -13.52 -9.76 32.24
C SER A 253 -14.31 -8.88 31.26
N GLY A 254 -15.60 -8.66 31.54
CA GLY A 254 -16.43 -7.75 30.77
C GLY A 254 -17.28 -8.44 29.71
N GLU A 255 -17.54 -7.71 28.63
CA GLU A 255 -18.47 -8.15 27.59
C GLU A 255 -17.99 -9.35 26.79
N LEU A 256 -18.95 -10.10 26.24
CA LEU A 256 -18.67 -11.23 25.37
C LEU A 256 -18.31 -10.72 23.99
N ILE A 257 -17.09 -11.02 23.57
CA ILE A 257 -16.62 -10.78 22.21
C ILE A 257 -16.12 -12.08 21.61
N ASP A 258 -16.29 -12.19 20.30
CA ASP A 258 -15.86 -13.34 19.54
C ASP A 258 -14.33 -13.47 19.51
N ASN A 259 -13.87 -14.72 19.64
CA ASN A 259 -12.51 -15.10 19.23
C ASN A 259 -12.28 -14.62 17.81
N ARG A 260 -11.06 -14.20 17.47
CA ARG A 260 -10.81 -13.66 16.13
C ARG A 260 -9.36 -13.70 15.76
N ASN A 261 -9.11 -13.85 14.47
CA ASN A 261 -7.81 -13.68 13.85
C ASN A 261 -7.90 -12.60 12.75
N SER A 262 -6.75 -12.16 12.25
CA SER A 262 -6.63 -11.21 11.12
C SER A 262 -7.31 -9.85 11.36
N HIS A 263 -7.47 -9.47 12.63
CA HIS A 263 -7.98 -8.18 13.09
C HIS A 263 -6.83 -7.19 13.28
N SER A 264 -7.15 -5.91 13.42
CA SER A 264 -6.18 -4.87 13.77
C SER A 264 -6.41 -4.36 15.19
N ALA A 265 -5.39 -3.71 15.77
CA ALA A 265 -5.46 -3.10 17.08
C ALA A 265 -4.66 -1.80 17.11
N VAL A 266 -5.15 -0.83 17.89
CA VAL A 266 -4.41 0.41 18.22
C VAL A 266 -4.45 0.67 19.73
N LEU A 267 -3.41 1.30 20.25
CA LEU A 267 -3.32 1.74 21.65
C LEU A 267 -3.66 3.22 21.74
N THR A 268 -4.71 3.57 22.49
CA THR A 268 -5.06 4.96 22.78
C THR A 268 -4.17 5.57 23.88
N PRO A 269 -4.02 6.91 23.93
CA PRO A 269 -3.17 7.57 24.93
C PRO A 269 -3.61 7.35 26.39
N ASP A 270 -4.88 7.03 26.61
CA ASP A 270 -5.44 6.69 27.92
C ASP A 270 -5.29 5.19 28.28
N GLY A 271 -4.53 4.43 27.49
CA GLY A 271 -4.16 3.04 27.81
C GLY A 271 -5.24 2.02 27.45
N LYS A 272 -6.15 2.32 26.52
CA LYS A 272 -7.11 1.34 26.01
C LYS A 272 -6.63 0.77 24.69
N ILE A 273 -6.87 -0.52 24.47
CA ILE A 273 -6.61 -1.15 23.18
C ILE A 273 -7.93 -1.27 22.44
N ILE A 274 -8.04 -0.60 21.30
CA ILE A 274 -9.20 -0.72 20.40
C ILE A 274 -8.87 -1.77 19.35
N ILE A 275 -9.71 -2.78 19.20
CA ILE A 275 -9.60 -3.80 18.15
C ILE A 275 -10.71 -3.63 17.11
N TYR A 276 -10.38 -3.87 15.84
CA TYR A 276 -11.35 -3.80 14.74
C TYR A 276 -11.29 -5.01 13.79
N GLY A 277 -12.47 -5.47 13.37
CA GLY A 277 -12.68 -6.54 12.42
C GLY A 277 -12.26 -7.91 12.93
N GLY A 278 -11.78 -8.75 12.01
CA GLY A 278 -11.38 -10.12 12.27
C GLY A 278 -12.44 -11.16 11.89
N ALA A 279 -12.01 -12.41 11.89
CA ALA A 279 -12.86 -13.54 11.52
C ALA A 279 -12.62 -14.79 12.38
N GLN A 280 -13.54 -15.74 12.24
CA GLN A 280 -13.58 -17.04 12.90
C GLN A 280 -13.72 -18.21 11.92
N GLY A 281 -13.13 -19.33 12.29
CA GLY A 281 -13.31 -20.62 11.66
C GLY A 281 -12.68 -20.70 10.27
N PRO A 282 -12.76 -21.89 9.66
CA PRO A 282 -12.15 -22.15 8.35
C PRO A 282 -12.76 -21.32 7.22
N ASN A 283 -14.02 -20.90 7.37
CA ASN A 283 -14.73 -20.08 6.40
C ASN A 283 -14.52 -18.57 6.60
N LEU A 284 -13.73 -18.16 7.59
CA LEU A 284 -13.46 -16.76 7.91
C LEU A 284 -14.75 -15.94 8.08
N ILE A 285 -15.66 -16.47 8.90
CA ILE A 285 -16.93 -15.81 9.28
C ILE A 285 -16.61 -14.55 10.09
N THR A 286 -17.34 -13.46 9.84
CA THR A 286 -17.18 -12.19 10.56
C THR A 286 -17.24 -12.37 12.07
N ALA A 287 -16.23 -11.88 12.79
CA ALA A 287 -16.24 -11.84 14.26
C ALA A 287 -17.12 -10.69 14.77
N SER A 288 -17.91 -10.94 15.81
CA SER A 288 -18.82 -9.97 16.44
C SER A 288 -18.42 -9.64 17.89
N PRO A 289 -18.55 -8.37 18.32
CA PRO A 289 -18.76 -7.19 17.50
C PRO A 289 -17.51 -6.85 16.67
N SER A 290 -17.67 -6.09 15.58
CA SER A 290 -16.54 -5.65 14.76
C SER A 290 -15.60 -4.71 15.51
N LEU A 291 -16.08 -3.96 16.50
CA LEU A 291 -15.28 -3.02 17.31
C LEU A 291 -15.41 -3.41 18.78
N ALA A 292 -14.28 -3.54 19.48
CA ALA A 292 -14.25 -3.77 20.91
C ALA A 292 -13.05 -3.07 21.55
N ILE A 293 -13.13 -2.82 22.85
CA ILE A 293 -12.13 -2.07 23.60
C ILE A 293 -11.70 -2.91 24.80
N LEU A 294 -10.39 -3.10 24.95
CA LEU A 294 -9.79 -3.67 26.14
C LEU A 294 -9.23 -2.54 26.99
N ASP A 295 -9.83 -2.32 28.17
CA ASP A 295 -9.26 -1.43 29.18
C ASP A 295 -8.09 -2.13 29.87
N THR A 296 -6.88 -1.57 29.74
CA THR A 296 -5.66 -2.11 30.35
C THR A 296 -5.25 -1.35 31.62
N SER A 297 -6.03 -0.35 32.04
CA SER A 297 -5.76 0.45 33.24
C SER A 297 -6.18 -0.23 34.55
N THR A 298 -6.99 -1.28 34.46
CA THR A 298 -7.51 -2.06 35.59
C THR A 298 -6.63 -3.28 35.90
N SER A 299 -6.70 -3.79 37.14
CA SER A 299 -5.91 -4.98 37.54
C SER A 299 -6.29 -6.26 36.77
N VAL A 300 -7.56 -6.34 36.35
CA VAL A 300 -8.07 -7.35 35.41
C VAL A 300 -8.51 -6.59 34.17
N TYR A 301 -7.90 -6.88 33.03
CA TYR A 301 -8.25 -6.17 31.80
C TYR A 301 -9.69 -6.49 31.41
N THR A 302 -10.46 -5.46 31.06
CA THR A 302 -11.90 -5.58 30.89
C THR A 302 -12.32 -5.18 29.49
N TRP A 303 -13.04 -6.09 28.83
CA TRP A 303 -13.65 -5.85 27.53
C TRP A 303 -14.92 -5.01 27.66
N SER A 304 -15.07 -4.08 26.72
CA SER A 304 -16.29 -3.33 26.48
C SER A 304 -16.52 -3.13 24.98
N VAL A 305 -17.78 -2.89 24.62
CA VAL A 305 -18.28 -2.71 23.27
C VAL A 305 -18.90 -1.32 23.21
N PRO A 306 -18.26 -0.36 22.51
CA PRO A 306 -18.78 0.99 22.45
C PRO A 306 -20.07 1.01 21.62
N THR A 307 -20.98 1.91 21.97
CA THR A 307 -22.13 2.22 21.12
C THR A 307 -21.64 3.05 19.94
N ILE A 308 -21.69 2.49 18.74
CA ILE A 308 -21.34 3.20 17.51
C ILE A 308 -22.45 4.21 17.22
N SER A 309 -22.08 5.50 17.19
CA SER A 309 -23.02 6.62 17.09
C SER A 309 -23.24 7.11 15.65
N SER A 310 -22.45 6.64 14.69
CA SER A 310 -22.54 7.02 13.28
C SER A 310 -23.50 6.13 12.48
N GLN A 311 -24.20 6.71 11.50
CA GLN A 311 -24.95 5.94 10.49
C GLN A 311 -24.03 5.21 9.50
N PHE A 312 -22.79 5.69 9.37
CA PHE A 312 -21.75 5.07 8.57
C PHE A 312 -20.98 4.07 9.43
N SER A 313 -20.83 2.86 8.90
CA SER A 313 -19.96 1.82 9.46
C SER A 313 -19.13 1.25 8.33
N PRO A 314 -17.82 1.05 8.52
CA PRO A 314 -17.03 0.27 7.58
C PRO A 314 -17.57 -1.16 7.50
N PRO A 315 -17.32 -1.84 6.37
CA PRO A 315 -17.61 -3.26 6.27
C PRO A 315 -16.76 -4.04 7.28
N PRO A 316 -17.18 -5.26 7.67
CA PRO A 316 -16.31 -6.11 8.46
C PRO A 316 -15.10 -6.54 7.64
N LEU A 317 -13.90 -6.34 8.20
CA LEU A 317 -12.63 -6.50 7.48
C LEU A 317 -11.71 -7.51 8.14
N ILE A 318 -10.92 -8.21 7.33
CA ILE A 318 -9.74 -8.97 7.74
C ILE A 318 -8.51 -8.52 6.95
N LEU A 319 -7.30 -8.77 7.48
CA LEU A 319 -6.03 -8.48 6.80
C LEU A 319 -5.89 -7.01 6.36
N HIS A 320 -6.62 -6.13 7.04
CA HIS A 320 -6.46 -4.68 7.00
C HIS A 320 -5.41 -4.26 8.02
N THR A 321 -4.99 -3.00 7.97
CA THR A 321 -4.17 -2.41 9.04
C THR A 321 -4.94 -1.34 9.78
N ALA A 322 -4.47 -1.00 10.98
CA ALA A 322 -4.92 0.17 11.69
C ALA A 322 -3.77 0.90 12.39
N ASP A 323 -3.87 2.22 12.41
CA ASP A 323 -2.90 3.14 13.02
C ASP A 323 -3.65 4.24 13.78
N LEU A 324 -3.08 4.71 14.88
CA LEU A 324 -3.66 5.79 15.67
C LEU A 324 -2.98 7.12 15.33
N TYR A 325 -3.76 8.10 14.88
CA TYR A 325 -3.30 9.48 14.70
C TYR A 325 -4.14 10.46 15.52
N GLY A 326 -3.53 11.03 16.56
CA GLY A 326 -4.26 11.85 17.55
C GLY A 326 -5.37 11.03 18.22
N ASP A 327 -6.61 11.51 18.12
CA ASP A 327 -7.80 10.82 18.65
C ASP A 327 -8.46 9.92 17.61
N TYR A 328 -7.83 9.67 16.47
CA TYR A 328 -8.42 8.93 15.36
C TYR A 328 -7.73 7.60 15.12
N MET A 329 -8.52 6.51 15.12
CA MET A 329 -8.08 5.23 14.58
C MET A 329 -8.35 5.22 13.08
N ILE A 330 -7.31 5.05 12.27
CA ILE A 330 -7.41 4.92 10.82
C ILE A 330 -7.37 3.43 10.48
N VAL A 331 -8.37 2.92 9.76
CA VAL A 331 -8.44 1.54 9.24
C VAL A 331 -8.30 1.59 7.73
N ALA A 332 -7.34 0.87 7.17
CA ALA A 332 -7.03 0.93 5.74
C ALA A 332 -7.20 -0.43 5.06
N PHE A 333 -7.94 -0.44 3.94
CA PHE A 333 -8.10 -1.56 3.02
C PHE A 333 -8.56 -2.87 3.70
N GLY A 334 -8.08 -4.04 3.25
CA GLY A 334 -8.43 -5.37 3.76
C GLY A 334 -9.40 -6.15 2.87
N ASN A 335 -9.80 -7.34 3.31
CA ASN A 335 -10.83 -8.13 2.66
C ASN A 335 -12.14 -8.06 3.43
N VAL A 336 -13.25 -7.95 2.69
CA VAL A 336 -14.60 -7.88 3.27
C VAL A 336 -15.10 -9.28 3.59
N THR A 337 -15.47 -9.51 4.84
CA THR A 337 -16.11 -10.76 5.27
C THR A 337 -17.63 -10.67 5.08
N ASN A 338 -18.25 -11.76 4.60
CA ASN A 338 -19.71 -11.79 4.36
C ASN A 338 -20.46 -12.71 5.35
N GLY A 339 -19.75 -13.25 6.35
CA GLY A 339 -20.32 -14.13 7.37
C GLY A 339 -20.70 -15.54 6.91
N ALA A 340 -20.45 -15.92 5.65
CA ALA A 340 -20.87 -17.20 5.10
C ALA A 340 -19.74 -17.97 4.39
N THR A 341 -18.85 -17.26 3.70
CA THR A 341 -17.80 -17.86 2.87
C THR A 341 -16.48 -17.12 3.06
N SER A 342 -15.37 -17.77 2.65
CA SER A 342 -14.07 -17.12 2.59
C SER A 342 -14.16 -15.80 1.79
N PRO A 343 -13.57 -14.70 2.28
CA PRO A 343 -13.61 -13.40 1.61
C PRO A 343 -13.05 -13.44 0.19
N VAL A 344 -13.80 -12.87 -0.74
CA VAL A 344 -13.41 -12.70 -2.15
C VAL A 344 -13.34 -11.24 -2.57
N GLU A 345 -13.99 -10.36 -1.80
CA GLU A 345 -14.03 -8.92 -2.05
C GLU A 345 -12.87 -8.23 -1.33
N ILE A 346 -12.11 -7.43 -2.10
CA ILE A 346 -11.00 -6.64 -1.59
C ILE A 346 -11.50 -5.20 -1.45
N ASN A 347 -11.37 -4.65 -0.25
CA ASN A 347 -11.76 -3.29 0.08
C ASN A 347 -10.68 -2.29 -0.39
N SER A 348 -11.13 -1.21 -1.03
CA SER A 348 -10.30 -0.03 -1.39
C SER A 348 -10.40 1.12 -0.39
N GLY A 349 -11.33 1.06 0.55
CA GLY A 349 -11.64 2.17 1.45
C GLY A 349 -10.63 2.37 2.58
N ILE A 350 -10.51 3.63 2.99
CA ILE A 350 -9.89 4.04 4.25
C ILE A 350 -11.00 4.61 5.13
N TYR A 351 -11.01 4.22 6.39
CA TYR A 351 -12.01 4.61 7.36
C TYR A 351 -11.35 5.22 8.57
N MET A 352 -12.04 6.14 9.23
CA MET A 352 -11.49 6.77 10.41
C MET A 352 -12.53 6.91 11.52
N LEU A 353 -12.19 6.37 12.68
CA LEU A 353 -13.00 6.34 13.89
C LEU A 353 -12.48 7.40 14.85
N ASP A 354 -13.35 8.33 15.26
CA ASP A 354 -13.10 9.17 16.43
C ASP A 354 -13.16 8.29 17.68
N THR A 355 -12.02 8.13 18.36
CA THR A 355 -11.88 7.25 19.53
C THR A 355 -12.52 7.81 20.80
N LYS A 356 -12.88 9.10 20.82
CA LYS A 356 -13.57 9.73 21.96
C LYS A 356 -15.08 9.55 21.86
N THR A 357 -15.64 9.68 20.66
CA THR A 357 -17.10 9.59 20.45
C THR A 357 -17.56 8.24 19.89
N PHE A 358 -16.61 7.39 19.47
CA PHE A 358 -16.85 6.15 18.74
C PHE A 358 -17.76 6.34 17.52
N SER A 359 -17.49 7.41 16.78
CA SER A 359 -18.17 7.74 15.53
C SER A 359 -17.21 7.59 14.35
N TRP A 360 -17.62 6.87 13.32
CA TRP A 360 -16.92 6.90 12.05
C TRP A 360 -17.21 8.22 11.34
N ILE A 361 -16.15 8.95 10.98
CA ILE A 361 -16.28 10.22 10.27
C ILE A 361 -16.21 10.01 8.77
N THR A 362 -16.68 10.99 7.99
CA THR A 362 -16.68 10.94 6.52
C THR A 362 -15.67 11.90 5.88
N SER A 363 -15.15 12.85 6.65
CA SER A 363 -14.09 13.75 6.25
C SER A 363 -13.17 14.02 7.44
N TYR A 364 -11.90 14.25 7.13
CA TYR A 364 -10.90 14.67 8.10
C TYR A 364 -10.52 16.12 7.86
N THR A 365 -10.37 16.86 8.96
CA THR A 365 -9.77 18.19 8.98
C THR A 365 -8.76 18.24 10.12
N PRO A 366 -7.49 18.64 9.86
CA PRO A 366 -6.50 18.80 10.91
C PRO A 366 -6.97 19.81 11.97
N ASN A 367 -6.71 19.50 13.23
CA ASN A 367 -6.95 20.44 14.32
C ASN A 367 -6.01 21.64 14.17
N SER A 368 -6.55 22.80 13.77
CA SER A 368 -5.80 24.07 13.72
C SER A 368 -5.32 24.46 15.12
N THR A 369 -4.12 24.04 15.48
CA THR A 369 -3.39 24.58 16.63
C THR A 369 -2.34 25.58 16.15
N SER A 370 -2.80 26.74 15.67
CA SER A 370 -2.06 28.01 15.66
C SER A 370 -2.98 29.19 15.30
N PRO A 371 -2.73 30.39 15.84
CA PRO A 371 -3.64 31.53 15.78
C PRO A 371 -3.71 32.11 14.37
N SER A 372 -4.93 32.26 13.86
CA SER A 372 -5.36 33.22 12.84
C SER A 372 -4.26 33.81 11.93
N ASP A 373 -3.71 33.03 11.01
CA ASP A 373 -3.26 33.59 9.74
C ASP A 373 -4.43 33.49 8.76
N LYS A 374 -5.23 34.54 8.74
CA LYS A 374 -6.21 34.80 7.67
C LYS A 374 -5.45 35.15 6.39
N ASN A 375 -4.84 34.15 5.77
CA ASN A 375 -4.56 34.21 4.35
C ASN A 375 -5.66 33.38 3.69
N ASP A 376 -6.76 34.05 3.37
CA ASP A 376 -7.85 33.45 2.61
C ASP A 376 -7.25 32.77 1.37
N PRO A 377 -7.44 31.46 1.17
CA PRO A 377 -7.05 30.83 -0.08
C PRO A 377 -7.80 31.54 -1.20
N ILE A 378 -7.08 32.02 -2.21
CA ILE A 378 -7.65 32.69 -3.37
C ILE A 378 -8.77 31.79 -3.90
N SER A 379 -10.01 32.28 -3.80
CA SER A 379 -11.21 31.53 -4.16
C SER A 379 -11.02 30.92 -5.56
N ILE A 380 -11.25 29.61 -5.67
CA ILE A 380 -11.20 28.89 -6.95
C ILE A 380 -12.05 29.58 -8.02
N GLY A 381 -13.14 30.27 -7.61
CA GLY A 381 -13.96 31.09 -8.50
C GLY A 381 -13.25 32.31 -9.09
N ILE A 382 -12.30 32.92 -8.36
CA ILE A 382 -11.47 34.04 -8.85
C ILE A 382 -10.47 33.52 -9.88
N ILE A 383 -9.85 32.36 -9.63
CA ILE A 383 -8.91 31.75 -10.58
C ILE A 383 -9.63 31.38 -11.87
N ILE A 384 -10.81 30.74 -11.78
CA ILE A 384 -11.65 30.42 -12.95
C ILE A 384 -12.07 31.70 -13.69
N GLY A 385 -12.43 32.76 -12.96
CA GLY A 385 -12.79 34.06 -13.55
C GLY A 385 -11.64 34.71 -14.33
N ILE A 386 -10.42 34.69 -13.77
CA ILE A 386 -9.22 35.25 -14.43
C ILE A 386 -8.88 34.43 -15.68
N VAL A 387 -8.93 33.10 -15.61
CA VAL A 387 -8.66 32.22 -16.76
C VAL A 387 -9.69 32.45 -17.88
N CYS A 388 -10.98 32.53 -17.54
CA CYS A 388 -12.03 32.86 -18.52
C CYS A 388 -11.81 34.23 -19.16
N ALA A 389 -11.43 35.25 -18.39
CA ALA A 389 -11.16 36.58 -18.90
C ALA A 389 -9.96 36.62 -19.86
N ILE A 390 -8.89 35.88 -19.55
CA ILE A 390 -7.71 35.76 -20.42
C ILE A 390 -8.07 35.07 -21.75
N ILE A 391 -8.87 34.01 -21.69
CA ILE A 391 -9.32 33.30 -22.91
C ILE A 391 -10.16 34.23 -23.81
N VAL A 392 -11.11 34.97 -23.23
CA VAL A 392 -11.92 35.93 -23.97
C VAL A 392 -11.06 37.03 -24.59
N PHE A 393 -10.08 37.56 -23.85
CA PHE A 393 -9.15 38.57 -24.34
C PHE A 393 -8.32 38.05 -25.53
N LEU A 394 -7.79 36.84 -25.45
CA LEU A 394 -7.01 36.23 -26.53
C LEU A 394 -7.85 35.98 -27.80
N VAL A 395 -9.12 35.61 -27.65
CA VAL A 395 -10.06 35.46 -28.78
C VAL A 395 -10.31 36.81 -29.45
N VAL A 396 -10.60 37.85 -28.67
CA VAL A 396 -10.84 39.22 -29.19
C VAL A 396 -9.59 39.77 -29.88
N ALA A 397 -8.41 39.62 -29.27
CA ALA A 397 -7.15 40.04 -29.86
C ALA A 397 -6.86 39.32 -31.19
N SER A 398 -7.18 38.03 -31.28
CA SER A 398 -7.03 37.24 -32.51
C SER A 398 -7.97 37.72 -33.62
N ILE A 399 -9.21 38.07 -33.29
CA ILE A 399 -10.18 38.63 -34.25
C ILE A 399 -9.72 39.99 -34.76
N ILE A 400 -9.26 40.87 -33.86
CA ILE A 400 -8.74 42.19 -34.23
C ILE A 400 -7.50 42.04 -35.12
N GLY A 401 -6.56 41.17 -34.74
CA GLY A 401 -5.37 40.87 -35.54
C GLY A 401 -5.71 40.36 -36.93
N TRP A 402 -6.74 39.50 -37.06
CA TRP A 402 -7.22 39.03 -38.35
C TRP A 402 -7.84 40.14 -39.22
N ILE A 403 -8.60 41.06 -38.62
CA ILE A 403 -9.16 42.22 -39.34
C ILE A 403 -8.04 43.13 -39.88
N PHE A 404 -7.03 43.43 -39.06
CA PHE A 404 -5.87 44.20 -39.50
C PHE A 404 -5.06 43.49 -40.59
N TYR A 405 -4.85 42.18 -40.45
CA TYR A 405 -4.17 41.37 -41.46
C TYR A 405 -4.92 41.35 -42.79
N LYS A 406 -6.25 41.19 -42.75
CA LYS A 406 -7.10 41.23 -43.94
C LYS A 406 -7.02 42.58 -44.63
N ARG A 407 -7.09 43.68 -43.87
CA ARG A 407 -7.01 45.05 -44.40
C ARG A 407 -5.62 45.38 -44.97
N TYR A 408 -4.55 44.88 -44.36
CA TYR A 408 -3.19 44.99 -44.89
C TYR A 408 -3.03 44.23 -46.22
N ARG A 409 -3.59 43.01 -46.30
CA ARG A 409 -3.56 42.20 -47.53
C ARG A 409 -4.37 42.82 -48.67
N GLU A 410 -5.50 43.45 -48.37
CA GLU A 410 -6.34 44.12 -49.37
C GLU A 410 -5.66 45.39 -49.91
N ASN A 411 -4.95 46.16 -49.07
CA ASN A 411 -4.19 47.34 -49.52
C ASN A 411 -2.97 47.00 -50.40
N ASN A 412 -2.28 45.88 -50.13
CA ASN A 412 -1.10 45.48 -50.89
C ASN A 412 -1.41 44.79 -52.24
N ASN A 413 -2.70 44.57 -52.57
CA ASN A 413 -3.12 43.98 -53.84
C ASN A 413 -3.50 45.02 -54.92
N ILE A 414 -3.31 46.33 -54.67
CA ILE A 414 -3.69 47.41 -55.61
C ILE A 414 -2.50 47.90 -56.47
N GLU A 415 -1.25 47.50 -56.21
CA GLU A 415 -0.07 48.05 -56.92
C GLU A 415 0.43 47.28 -58.16
N HIS A 416 -0.32 46.32 -58.70
CA HIS A 416 0.04 45.68 -59.98
C HIS A 416 -1.09 45.73 -61.01
N ALA A 417 -1.42 46.95 -61.46
CA ALA A 417 -2.14 47.18 -62.71
C ALA A 417 -1.19 47.83 -63.73
N ILE A 418 -0.83 47.07 -64.77
CA ILE A 418 0.04 47.50 -65.88
C ILE A 418 -0.81 48.26 -66.91
N PRO A 419 -0.45 49.48 -67.34
CA PRO A 419 -1.09 50.13 -68.49
C PRO A 419 -0.34 49.81 -69.80
N THR A 420 -1.09 49.46 -70.84
CA THR A 420 -0.65 49.34 -72.24
C THR A 420 -0.72 50.72 -72.93
N PRO A 421 0.24 51.06 -73.80
CA PRO A 421 -0.16 51.55 -75.14
C PRO A 421 0.76 51.07 -76.28
N GLY A 422 0.21 51.04 -77.50
CA GLY A 422 0.85 50.48 -78.69
C GLY A 422 1.40 51.48 -79.72
N SER A 423 2.01 50.86 -80.75
CA SER A 423 2.29 51.26 -82.15
C SER A 423 3.08 52.54 -82.47
N GLY A 424 4.15 52.38 -83.27
CA GLY A 424 4.71 53.42 -84.14
C GLY A 424 6.16 53.20 -84.57
N MET A 425 6.38 52.91 -85.86
CA MET A 425 7.67 52.82 -86.57
C MET A 425 8.50 54.11 -86.49
N ASP A 426 9.84 54.03 -86.43
CA ASP A 426 10.75 54.23 -87.59
C ASP A 426 12.24 54.46 -87.20
N ARG A 427 13.11 53.74 -87.93
CA ARG A 427 14.43 54.11 -88.51
C ARG A 427 15.59 54.82 -87.73
N VAL A 428 16.74 54.12 -87.78
CA VAL A 428 18.05 54.50 -88.42
C VAL A 428 19.19 55.12 -87.57
N GLU A 429 20.34 54.40 -87.60
CA GLU A 429 21.78 54.78 -87.50
C GLU A 429 22.29 55.46 -86.21
N ARG A 430 23.57 55.40 -85.81
CA ARG A 430 24.79 54.56 -85.96
C ARG A 430 25.83 55.29 -85.06
N ASP A 431 26.96 54.64 -84.78
CA ASP A 431 28.22 55.20 -84.22
C ASP A 431 28.29 55.29 -82.69
N GLU A 432 29.35 54.88 -81.98
CA GLU A 432 30.56 54.08 -82.26
C GLU A 432 31.35 54.02 -80.93
N ARG A 433 32.16 52.95 -80.76
CA ARG A 433 33.38 52.84 -79.90
C ARG A 433 33.23 52.75 -78.36
N ASP A 434 34.03 52.00 -77.61
CA ASP A 434 35.06 50.98 -77.87
C ASP A 434 35.39 50.28 -76.52
N GLU A 435 35.54 48.95 -76.61
CA GLU A 435 36.58 48.08 -76.02
C GLU A 435 37.10 48.25 -74.57
N ARG A 436 36.90 47.20 -73.76
CA ARG A 436 37.90 46.18 -73.32
C ARG A 436 37.35 45.39 -72.12
N ASP A 437 37.00 44.12 -72.30
CA ASP A 437 37.83 42.90 -72.15
C ASP A 437 38.17 42.56 -70.68
N GLU A 438 37.64 41.44 -70.17
CA GLU A 438 38.34 40.15 -70.24
C GLU A 438 37.44 38.98 -69.73
N ARG A 439 37.23 38.01 -70.64
CA ARG A 439 37.29 36.53 -70.55
C ARG A 439 36.65 35.80 -69.35
N ASP A 440 35.63 34.96 -69.59
CA ASP A 440 35.65 33.56 -70.10
C ASP A 440 36.24 32.57 -69.05
N GLU A 441 35.70 31.39 -68.74
CA GLU A 441 34.76 30.53 -69.44
C GLU A 441 34.19 29.44 -68.50
N PHE A 442 33.10 28.85 -68.97
CA PHE A 442 32.41 27.64 -68.53
C PHE A 442 33.29 26.41 -68.31
N GLY A 443 32.76 25.42 -67.59
CA GLY A 443 33.14 24.03 -67.87
C GLY A 443 32.78 23.03 -66.79
N GLY A 444 31.72 22.27 -67.00
CA GLY A 444 31.29 21.22 -66.08
C GLY A 444 32.01 19.88 -66.26
N ASN A 445 31.65 18.99 -65.32
CA ASN A 445 31.55 17.54 -65.42
C ASN A 445 32.82 16.65 -65.39
N ARG A 446 32.84 15.84 -64.31
CA ARG A 446 32.82 14.35 -64.31
C ARG A 446 34.17 13.61 -64.10
N ILE A 447 34.08 12.53 -63.29
CA ILE A 447 34.71 11.18 -63.38
C ILE A 447 35.54 10.69 -62.15
N SER A 448 35.19 9.46 -61.72
CA SER A 448 35.93 8.34 -61.07
C SER A 448 36.54 8.51 -59.66
N ASN A 449 36.14 7.70 -58.66
CA ASN A 449 36.43 6.27 -58.38
C ASN A 449 37.87 5.97 -57.89
N ILE A 450 37.96 5.44 -56.66
CA ILE A 450 38.94 4.46 -56.15
C ILE A 450 38.13 3.59 -55.16
N THR A 451 37.67 2.36 -55.52
CA THR A 451 38.24 1.02 -55.18
C THR A 451 38.57 0.84 -53.69
N SER A 452 38.25 -0.24 -52.97
CA SER A 452 37.96 -1.67 -53.24
C SER A 452 37.41 -2.26 -51.91
N VAL A 453 36.36 -3.09 -51.87
CA VAL A 453 36.31 -4.56 -52.14
C VAL A 453 37.18 -5.32 -51.10
N THR A 454 36.73 -6.30 -50.30
CA THR A 454 35.78 -7.45 -50.45
C THR A 454 35.04 -7.69 -49.12
N ASP A 455 33.75 -8.05 -49.00
CA ASP A 455 32.92 -9.13 -49.58
C ASP A 455 33.33 -10.56 -49.22
N ASN A 456 32.48 -11.26 -48.43
CA ASN A 456 31.51 -12.27 -48.91
C ASN A 456 31.13 -13.22 -47.75
N SER A 457 29.84 -13.36 -47.40
CA SER A 457 28.81 -14.17 -48.09
C SER A 457 29.12 -15.67 -47.97
N ASN A 458 28.21 -16.62 -47.84
CA ASN A 458 26.76 -16.72 -47.71
C ASN A 458 26.49 -18.24 -47.81
N ASN A 459 25.25 -18.61 -47.52
CA ASN A 459 24.56 -19.81 -48.02
C ASN A 459 24.96 -21.16 -47.37
N GLU A 460 24.05 -22.10 -47.13
CA GLU A 460 22.67 -22.24 -47.57
C GLU A 460 21.93 -23.28 -46.70
N ASN A 461 20.62 -23.09 -46.59
CA ASN A 461 19.52 -24.07 -46.49
C ASN A 461 19.84 -25.55 -46.25
N VAL A 462 19.23 -26.12 -45.20
CA VAL A 462 18.47 -27.39 -45.31
C VAL A 462 17.24 -27.33 -44.39
N ARG A 463 16.08 -27.66 -44.97
CA ARG A 463 14.79 -27.93 -44.32
C ARG A 463 14.91 -29.14 -43.39
N ASN A 464 14.29 -29.09 -42.21
CA ASN A 464 13.47 -30.22 -41.78
C ASN A 464 12.39 -29.82 -40.78
N SER A 465 11.23 -30.42 -41.03
CA SER A 465 9.99 -30.40 -40.28
C SER A 465 10.12 -31.04 -38.90
N SER A 466 9.56 -30.39 -37.89
CA SER A 466 8.79 -31.07 -36.85
C SER A 466 7.89 -30.06 -36.16
N THR A 467 6.63 -30.06 -36.57
CA THR A 467 5.49 -29.72 -35.70
C THR A 467 5.57 -30.58 -34.45
N THR A 468 5.89 -29.98 -33.32
CA THR A 468 5.57 -30.53 -32.00
C THR A 468 4.55 -29.59 -31.38
N ASP A 469 3.30 -30.04 -31.44
CA ASP A 469 2.22 -29.57 -30.59
C ASP A 469 2.74 -29.49 -29.15
N VAL A 470 2.74 -28.29 -28.57
CA VAL A 470 2.78 -28.16 -27.12
C VAL A 470 1.34 -28.41 -26.65
N THR A 471 1.00 -29.69 -26.52
CA THR A 471 -0.12 -30.13 -25.73
C THR A 471 0.14 -29.62 -24.32
N VAL A 472 -0.57 -28.56 -23.91
CA VAL A 472 -0.69 -28.21 -22.49
C VAL A 472 -1.44 -29.37 -21.86
N ILE A 473 -0.69 -30.32 -21.29
CA ILE A 473 -1.24 -31.30 -20.38
C ILE A 473 -1.63 -30.53 -19.13
N SER A 474 -2.89 -30.12 -19.08
CA SER A 474 -3.55 -29.74 -17.85
C SER A 474 -3.47 -30.92 -16.87
N HIS A 475 -2.48 -30.89 -15.99
CA HIS A 475 -2.54 -31.68 -14.78
C HIS A 475 -3.54 -31.01 -13.85
N SER A 476 -4.82 -31.29 -14.12
CA SER A 476 -5.87 -31.18 -13.12
C SER A 476 -5.49 -32.08 -11.94
N ARG A 477 -4.99 -31.49 -10.85
CA ARG A 477 -4.98 -32.14 -9.54
C ARG A 477 -6.36 -31.96 -8.88
N PRO A 478 -6.77 -32.93 -8.05
CA PRO A 478 -8.13 -33.42 -8.04
C PRO A 478 -9.01 -32.55 -7.16
N THR A 479 -10.19 -32.21 -7.69
CA THR A 479 -11.37 -31.91 -6.89
C THR A 479 -11.66 -33.12 -6.01
N SER A 480 -11.51 -33.00 -4.68
CA SER A 480 -12.11 -33.97 -3.77
C SER A 480 -13.62 -33.80 -3.85
N THR A 481 -14.26 -34.68 -4.61
CA THR A 481 -15.71 -34.82 -4.63
C THR A 481 -16.15 -35.42 -3.30
N TYR A 482 -16.67 -34.59 -2.39
CA TYR A 482 -17.57 -35.09 -1.37
C TYR A 482 -18.86 -35.51 -2.07
N LYS A 483 -19.04 -36.82 -2.25
CA LYS A 483 -20.32 -37.40 -2.67
C LYS A 483 -21.36 -37.09 -1.59
N SER A 484 -22.27 -36.19 -1.91
CA SER A 484 -23.57 -36.07 -1.26
C SER A 484 -24.41 -37.30 -1.64
N THR A 485 -24.61 -38.22 -0.72
CA THR A 485 -25.78 -39.10 -0.72
C THR A 485 -26.74 -38.59 0.34
N SER A 486 -27.79 -37.92 -0.13
CA SER A 486 -28.99 -37.62 0.63
C SER A 486 -29.69 -38.92 1.01
N ASN A 487 -29.84 -39.17 2.31
CA ASN A 487 -30.99 -39.91 2.84
C ASN A 487 -31.59 -39.07 3.96
N TYR A 488 -32.82 -38.63 3.73
CA TYR A 488 -33.66 -37.95 4.70
C TYR A 488 -33.94 -38.88 5.89
N GLY A 489 -33.69 -38.37 7.10
CA GLY A 489 -34.05 -38.97 8.38
C GLY A 489 -33.97 -37.89 9.46
N SER A 490 -35.12 -37.35 9.80
CA SER A 490 -35.37 -36.26 10.76
C SER A 490 -34.87 -36.54 12.19
N THR A 491 -34.12 -35.60 12.78
CA THR A 491 -34.27 -35.03 14.14
C THR A 491 -33.15 -33.99 14.39
N PRO A 492 -33.40 -32.84 15.03
CA PRO A 492 -32.33 -31.90 15.38
C PRO A 492 -31.62 -32.39 16.65
N TYR A 493 -30.41 -32.93 16.49
CA TYR A 493 -29.51 -33.17 17.61
C TYR A 493 -28.86 -31.84 17.99
N VAL A 494 -29.21 -31.30 19.16
CA VAL A 494 -28.51 -30.21 19.82
C VAL A 494 -27.44 -30.86 20.71
N PRO A 495 -26.13 -30.76 20.41
CA PRO A 495 -25.13 -31.21 21.34
C PRO A 495 -25.06 -30.20 22.48
N SER A 496 -25.50 -30.61 23.68
CA SER A 496 -25.17 -29.92 24.91
C SER A 496 -23.65 -29.97 25.11
N TYR A 497 -22.97 -28.87 24.81
CA TYR A 497 -21.54 -28.75 25.08
C TYR A 497 -21.35 -28.65 26.59
N THR A 498 -20.76 -29.71 27.17
CA THR A 498 -20.13 -29.64 28.49
C THR A 498 -18.66 -29.34 28.26
N PRO A 499 -18.14 -28.19 28.71
CA PRO A 499 -16.71 -27.89 28.59
C PRO A 499 -15.89 -28.89 29.41
N PRO A 500 -14.66 -29.24 28.96
CA PRO A 500 -13.77 -30.11 29.72
C PRO A 500 -13.36 -29.43 31.04
N PRO A 501 -12.98 -30.22 32.08
CA PRO A 501 -12.68 -29.70 33.40
C PRO A 501 -11.51 -28.72 33.36
N TYR A 502 -11.73 -27.56 33.96
CA TYR A 502 -10.77 -26.50 34.24
C TYR A 502 -9.43 -27.07 34.72
N TYR A 503 -8.35 -26.76 33.98
CA TYR A 503 -7.02 -26.89 34.56
C TYR A 503 -6.77 -25.63 35.39
N THR A 504 -7.03 -25.74 36.70
CA THR A 504 -6.60 -24.76 37.69
C THR A 504 -5.08 -24.92 37.84
N PRO A 505 -4.26 -23.88 37.63
CA PRO A 505 -2.89 -23.92 38.10
C PRO A 505 -2.95 -23.98 39.63
N HIS A 506 -2.63 -25.14 40.20
CA HIS A 506 -2.34 -25.23 41.62
C HIS A 506 -1.07 -24.42 41.89
N GLY A 507 -1.28 -23.18 42.30
CA GLY A 507 -0.25 -22.22 42.64
C GLY A 507 -0.92 -20.87 42.84
N GLY A 508 -1.42 -20.63 44.06
CA GLY A 508 -1.99 -19.34 44.43
C GLY A 508 -0.95 -18.24 44.29
N PHE A 509 -1.01 -17.52 43.18
CA PHE A 509 -0.33 -16.25 43.00
C PHE A 509 -1.42 -15.20 42.80
N THR A 510 -1.59 -14.37 43.81
CA THR A 510 -2.25 -13.07 43.66
C THR A 510 -1.54 -12.32 42.52
N PRO A 511 -2.27 -11.81 41.52
CA PRO A 511 -1.69 -10.87 40.55
C PRO A 511 -1.05 -9.74 41.34
N LYS A 512 0.25 -9.52 41.17
CA LYS A 512 0.83 -8.25 41.59
C LYS A 512 0.16 -7.19 40.72
N ASN A 513 -0.55 -6.27 41.35
CA ASN A 513 -1.00 -5.04 40.69
C ASN A 513 0.18 -4.47 39.89
N PRO A 514 -0.02 -4.02 38.64
CA PRO A 514 0.99 -3.23 37.96
C PRO A 514 1.39 -2.06 38.88
N PRO A 515 2.68 -1.71 39.00
CA PRO A 515 3.10 -0.67 39.93
C PRO A 515 2.37 0.63 39.57
N TYR A 516 1.58 1.13 40.50
CA TYR A 516 0.91 2.42 40.41
C TYR A 516 1.95 3.49 40.04
N SER A 517 1.73 4.19 38.93
CA SER A 517 2.42 5.45 38.70
C SER A 517 1.94 6.42 39.77
N THR A 518 2.76 6.69 40.77
CA THR A 518 2.58 7.90 41.57
C THR A 518 3.09 9.03 40.69
N ARG A 519 2.17 9.91 40.27
CA ARG A 519 2.54 11.22 39.75
C ARG A 519 3.37 11.94 40.84
N ASN A 520 4.57 12.35 40.47
CA ASN A 520 5.21 13.58 40.93
C ASN A 520 6.02 14.14 39.78
#